data_AF-A0A232M4J3-F1
#
_entry.id   AF-A0A232M4J3-F1
#
_cell.length_a   1.000
_cell.length_b   1.000
_cell.length_c   1.000
_cell.angle_alpha   90.00
_cell.angle_beta   90.00
_cell.angle_gamma   90.00
#
_symmetry.space_group_name_H-M   'P 1'
#
loop_
_entity.id
_entity.type
_entity.pdbx_description
1 polymer ?
#
loop_
_entity_poly.entity_id
_entity_poly.type
_entity_poly.pdbx_seq_one_letter_code
_entity_poly.pdbx_strand_id
1 'polypeptide(L)'
;MLTSDRFVQYVDQDTAELYGLINITSRGSIYLGVDYMSTLGGGNNGRKSVRIESIPAFTQGLLVADIEHMPGSVCGAWPTFWTFGEDWPQDGEIVFQHDVLAYCRNVYNKWNRTDRLCNHDQLLNY
;
A
#
# COMPACT_ATOMS: atom_id res chain seq x y z
N MET A 1 -0.71 14.76 3.66
CA MET A 1 0.13 13.74 4.34
C MET A 1 -0.71 13.01 5.39
N LEU A 2 -1.06 11.72 5.20
CA LEU A 2 -1.74 10.90 6.23
C LEU A 2 -0.75 10.42 7.30
N THR A 3 -0.03 11.33 7.94
CA THR A 3 1.10 11.02 8.83
C THR A 3 0.78 10.99 10.32
N SER A 4 -0.45 11.25 10.75
CA SER A 4 -0.70 11.35 12.20
C SER A 4 -0.87 10.02 12.93
N ASP A 5 -1.27 8.92 12.26
CA ASP A 5 -1.76 7.72 12.99
C ASP A 5 -1.24 6.36 12.46
N ARG A 6 -0.21 6.33 11.61
CA ARG A 6 0.36 5.08 11.08
C ARG A 6 1.70 4.75 11.75
N PHE A 7 1.82 3.55 12.31
CA PHE A 7 3.04 3.04 12.95
C PHE A 7 4.08 2.54 11.92
N VAL A 8 4.57 3.44 11.08
CA VAL A 8 5.53 3.16 9.99
C VAL A 8 6.68 4.17 9.99
N GLN A 9 7.90 3.68 9.75
CA GLN A 9 9.08 4.50 9.49
C GLN A 9 9.47 4.34 8.01
N TYR A 10 9.17 5.34 7.18
CA TYR A 10 9.71 5.35 5.82
C TYR A 10 11.19 5.72 5.84
N VAL A 11 12.01 4.96 5.13
CA VAL A 11 13.47 5.15 5.06
C VAL A 11 13.92 5.49 3.65
N ASP A 12 15.10 6.12 3.54
CA ASP A 12 15.77 6.38 2.27
C ASP A 12 16.30 5.09 1.60
N GLN A 13 16.77 5.22 0.36
CA GLN A 13 17.23 4.11 -0.47
C GLN A 13 18.41 3.36 0.17
N ASP A 14 19.46 4.07 0.61
CA ASP A 14 20.66 3.46 1.20
C ASP A 14 20.30 2.63 2.43
N THR A 15 19.43 3.17 3.29
CA THR A 15 18.89 2.45 4.45
C THR A 15 18.04 1.26 4.01
N ALA A 16 17.19 1.42 3.00
CA ALA A 16 16.36 0.33 2.49
C ALA A 16 17.21 -0.83 1.94
N GLU A 17 18.30 -0.55 1.22
CA GLU A 17 19.23 -1.56 0.72
C GLU A 17 19.96 -2.26 1.88
N LEU A 18 20.48 -1.47 2.83
CA LEU A 18 21.19 -2.00 4.00
C LEU A 18 20.33 -2.97 4.83
N TYR A 19 19.04 -2.65 5.00
CA TYR A 19 18.09 -3.48 5.74
C TYR A 19 17.37 -4.51 4.86
N GLY A 20 17.72 -4.63 3.58
CA GLY A 20 17.13 -5.60 2.65
C GLY A 20 15.64 -5.36 2.37
N LEU A 21 15.18 -4.12 2.52
CA LEU A 21 13.79 -3.70 2.24
C LEU A 21 13.54 -3.50 0.76
N ILE A 22 14.59 -3.28 -0.03
CA ILE A 22 14.51 -3.24 -1.49
C ILE A 22 15.60 -4.12 -2.10
N ASN A 23 15.27 -4.77 -3.21
CA ASN A 23 16.24 -5.57 -3.97
C ASN A 23 15.75 -5.83 -5.41
N ILE A 24 16.65 -6.27 -6.27
CA ILE A 24 16.30 -6.94 -7.53
C ILE A 24 16.42 -8.44 -7.30
N THR A 25 15.32 -9.15 -7.47
CA THR A 25 15.29 -10.61 -7.34
C THR A 25 16.13 -11.27 -8.43
N SER A 26 16.53 -12.53 -8.24
CA SER A 26 17.24 -13.31 -9.26
C SER A 26 16.44 -13.48 -10.57
N ARG A 27 15.12 -13.25 -10.53
CA ARG A 27 14.22 -13.28 -11.68
C ARG A 27 14.11 -11.94 -12.41
N GLY A 28 14.75 -10.88 -11.90
CA GLY A 28 14.68 -9.53 -12.45
C GLY A 28 13.51 -8.69 -11.93
N SER A 29 12.59 -9.26 -11.14
CA SER A 29 11.50 -8.52 -10.48
C SER A 29 12.04 -7.61 -9.38
N ILE A 30 11.40 -6.45 -9.17
CA ILE A 30 11.69 -5.55 -8.06
C ILE A 30 11.02 -6.08 -6.79
N TYR A 31 11.78 -6.18 -5.71
CA TYR A 31 11.29 -6.49 -4.38
C TYR A 31 11.16 -5.20 -3.56
N LEU A 32 9.98 -4.98 -2.97
CA LEU A 32 9.71 -3.92 -2.00
C LEU A 32 9.12 -4.57 -0.75
N GLY A 33 9.75 -4.34 0.40
CA GLY A 33 9.46 -5.04 1.64
C GLY A 33 9.40 -4.14 2.87
N VAL A 34 9.23 -4.80 4.01
CA VAL A 34 9.19 -4.19 5.35
C VAL A 34 10.15 -4.93 6.26
N ASP A 35 10.60 -4.30 7.34
CA ASP A 35 11.39 -4.98 8.36
C ASP A 35 10.52 -6.04 9.06
N TYR A 36 10.83 -7.31 8.87
CA TYR A 36 10.14 -8.44 9.50
C TYR A 36 10.95 -9.13 10.61
N MET A 37 12.13 -8.61 10.95
CA MET A 37 13.08 -9.24 11.88
C MET A 37 13.08 -8.55 13.25
N SER A 38 12.93 -7.22 13.28
CA SER A 38 13.01 -6.48 14.53
C SER A 38 11.75 -6.60 15.39
N THR A 39 11.96 -6.68 16.71
CA THR A 39 10.91 -6.50 17.71
C THR A 39 10.87 -5.04 18.12
N LEU A 40 9.72 -4.40 17.95
CA LEU A 40 9.54 -2.97 18.22
C LEU A 40 8.89 -2.78 19.60
N GLY A 41 9.56 -2.06 20.49
CA GLY A 41 8.99 -1.52 21.74
C GLY A 41 8.25 -0.18 21.53
N GLY A 42 7.59 0.29 22.59
CA GLY A 42 6.66 1.44 22.56
C GLY A 42 7.28 2.82 22.28
N GLY A 43 8.61 2.94 22.22
CA GLY A 43 9.30 4.20 21.87
C GLY A 43 9.78 4.28 20.41
N ASN A 44 9.47 3.29 19.58
CA ASN A 44 9.96 3.25 18.19
C ASN A 44 9.04 4.03 17.25
N ASN A 45 9.64 4.64 16.22
CA ASN A 45 8.95 5.45 15.20
C ASN A 45 8.18 4.63 14.15
N GLY A 46 7.74 3.41 14.50
CA GLY A 46 7.10 2.47 13.58
C GLY A 46 8.04 1.45 12.95
N ARG A 47 7.45 0.51 12.20
CA ARG A 47 8.19 -0.52 11.45
C ARG A 47 8.77 0.07 10.17
N LYS A 48 10.03 -0.24 9.86
CA LYS A 48 10.68 0.27 8.63
C LYS A 48 9.99 -0.28 7.39
N SER A 49 9.72 0.60 6.44
CA SER A 49 9.12 0.31 5.13
C SER A 49 9.64 1.31 4.11
N VAL A 50 9.33 1.06 2.84
CA VAL A 50 9.56 2.04 1.76
C VAL A 50 8.25 2.61 1.23
N ARG A 51 8.32 3.83 0.71
CA ARG A 51 7.29 4.50 -0.08
C ARG A 51 7.97 5.03 -1.34
N ILE A 52 7.54 4.54 -2.49
CA ILE A 52 8.10 4.91 -3.78
C ILE A 52 7.11 5.83 -4.49
N GLU A 53 7.63 6.95 -5.00
CA GLU A 53 6.88 7.93 -5.77
C GLU A 53 7.54 8.09 -7.14
N SER A 54 6.73 8.18 -8.19
CA SER A 54 7.26 8.46 -9.52
C SER A 54 7.77 9.89 -9.60
N ILE A 55 8.95 10.08 -10.20
CA ILE A 55 9.46 11.41 -10.52
C ILE A 55 8.56 12.13 -11.54
N PRO A 56 8.16 11.50 -12.66
CA PRO A 56 7.19 12.12 -13.57
C PRO A 56 5.76 12.00 -13.03
N ALA A 57 4.99 13.08 -13.22
CA ALA A 57 3.54 13.10 -13.04
C ALA A 57 2.83 12.84 -14.38
N PHE A 58 1.68 12.18 -14.33
CA PHE A 58 0.87 11.85 -15.50
C PHE A 58 -0.55 12.39 -15.34
N THR A 59 -1.01 13.20 -16.29
CA THR A 59 -2.38 13.73 -16.29
C THR A 59 -3.36 12.84 -17.05
N GLN A 60 -2.85 12.03 -17.99
CA GLN A 60 -3.61 11.10 -18.81
C GLN A 60 -2.73 9.89 -19.14
N GLY A 61 -3.35 8.70 -19.24
CA GLY A 61 -2.65 7.49 -19.63
C GLY A 61 -3.34 6.22 -19.12
N LEU A 62 -2.77 5.08 -19.51
CA LEU A 62 -3.13 3.77 -18.96
C LEU A 62 -1.97 3.29 -18.09
N LEU A 63 -2.23 3.13 -16.79
CA LEU A 63 -1.28 2.55 -15.85
C LEU A 63 -1.49 1.03 -15.80
N VAL A 64 -0.48 0.27 -16.21
CA VAL A 64 -0.47 -1.20 -16.10
C VAL A 64 0.69 -1.60 -15.21
N ALA A 65 0.38 -2.31 -14.12
CA ALA A 65 1.38 -2.89 -13.23
C ALA A 65 1.18 -4.41 -13.20
N ASP A 66 2.21 -5.16 -13.58
CA ASP A 66 2.27 -6.61 -13.37
C ASP A 66 2.98 -6.86 -12.03
N ILE A 67 2.23 -7.37 -11.05
CA ILE A 67 2.70 -7.53 -9.68
C ILE A 67 2.67 -9.01 -9.32
N GLU A 68 3.86 -9.59 -9.22
CA GLU A 68 4.03 -11.02 -8.89
C GLU A 68 3.55 -11.36 -7.46
N HIS A 69 3.73 -10.43 -6.51
CA HIS A 69 3.33 -10.61 -5.12
C HIS A 69 3.03 -9.28 -4.43
N MET A 70 1.96 -9.24 -3.64
CA MET A 70 1.58 -8.10 -2.81
C MET A 70 1.68 -8.47 -1.32
N PRO A 71 1.88 -7.51 -0.40
CA PRO A 71 1.86 -7.81 1.03
C PRO A 71 0.56 -8.53 1.41
N GLY A 72 0.71 -9.66 2.12
CA GLY A 72 -0.42 -10.50 2.50
C GLY A 72 -1.39 -9.80 3.46
N SER A 73 -2.53 -10.43 3.70
CA SER A 73 -3.53 -9.98 4.68
C SER A 73 -3.03 -10.19 6.11
N VAL A 74 -2.14 -9.31 6.57
CA VAL A 74 -1.55 -9.32 7.92
C VAL A 74 -2.16 -8.19 8.73
N CYS A 75 -2.53 -8.45 9.99
CA CYS A 75 -3.06 -7.43 10.89
C CYS A 75 -2.09 -6.24 11.00
N GLY A 76 -2.60 -5.03 10.83
CA GLY A 76 -1.80 -3.80 10.86
C GLY A 76 -1.07 -3.49 9.54
N ALA A 77 -1.08 -4.39 8.56
CA ALA A 77 -0.61 -4.07 7.22
C ALA A 77 -1.64 -3.23 6.47
N TRP A 78 -1.16 -2.22 5.74
CA TRP A 78 -1.96 -1.41 4.83
C TRP A 78 -1.16 -1.16 3.55
N PRO A 79 -1.05 -2.18 2.66
CA PRO A 79 -0.42 -2.00 1.36
C PRO A 79 -1.34 -1.20 0.44
N THR A 80 -0.76 -0.28 -0.34
CA THR A 80 -1.51 0.52 -1.31
C THR A 80 -0.65 0.79 -2.55
N PHE A 81 -1.21 0.50 -3.72
CA PHE A 81 -0.75 1.05 -5.00
C PHE A 81 -1.79 2.07 -5.46
N TRP A 82 -1.37 3.31 -5.69
CA TRP A 82 -2.29 4.43 -5.87
C TRP A 82 -1.60 5.60 -6.57
N THR A 83 -2.39 6.50 -7.14
CA THR A 83 -1.96 7.79 -7.68
C THR A 83 -2.60 8.92 -6.88
N PHE A 84 -1.91 10.06 -6.83
CA PHE A 84 -2.38 11.29 -6.20
C PHE A 84 -1.99 12.49 -7.06
N GLY A 85 -2.78 13.57 -6.96
CA GLY A 85 -2.45 14.85 -7.58
C GLY A 85 -1.44 15.66 -6.76
N GLU A 86 -0.91 16.74 -7.35
CA GLU A 86 0.13 17.58 -6.73
C GLU A 86 -0.36 18.19 -5.41
N ASP A 87 -1.59 18.71 -5.39
CA ASP A 87 -2.23 19.28 -4.20
C ASP A 87 -3.11 18.25 -3.48
N TRP A 88 -2.52 17.14 -3.00
CA TRP A 88 -3.25 16.15 -2.21
C TRP A 88 -3.70 16.70 -0.84
N PRO A 89 -4.94 16.48 -0.38
CA PRO A 89 -5.98 15.62 -0.97
C PRO A 89 -6.97 16.34 -1.91
N GLN A 90 -6.74 17.62 -2.24
CA GLN A 90 -7.69 18.44 -3.02
C GLN A 90 -7.81 17.97 -4.48
N ASP A 91 -6.70 17.53 -5.06
CA ASP A 91 -6.66 17.00 -6.43
C ASP A 91 -7.14 15.54 -6.55
N GLY A 92 -7.51 14.93 -5.42
CA GLY A 92 -8.01 13.57 -5.33
C GLY A 92 -6.93 12.49 -5.40
N GLU A 93 -7.39 11.24 -5.32
CA GLU A 93 -6.57 10.03 -5.40
C GLU A 93 -7.29 8.93 -6.18
N ILE A 94 -6.51 8.09 -6.87
CA ILE A 94 -7.01 6.81 -7.43
C ILE A 94 -6.27 5.70 -6.72
N VAL A 95 -6.98 4.89 -5.95
CA VAL A 95 -6.40 3.76 -5.22
C VAL A 95 -6.68 2.47 -5.98
N PHE A 96 -5.62 1.78 -6.42
CA PHE A 96 -5.70 0.51 -7.16
C PHE A 96 -5.67 -0.72 -6.22
N GLN A 97 -5.14 -0.56 -5.00
CA GLN A 97 -5.26 -1.55 -3.93
C GLN A 97 -5.65 -0.86 -2.63
N HIS A 98 -6.90 -1.10 -2.21
CA HIS A 98 -7.41 -0.83 -0.87
C HIS A 98 -8.05 -2.14 -0.40
N ASP A 99 -7.73 -2.60 0.81
CA ASP A 99 -8.71 -3.15 1.75
C ASP A 99 -7.98 -3.61 3.01
N VAL A 100 -8.17 -2.84 4.07
CA VAL A 100 -7.75 -3.19 5.42
C VAL A 100 -8.91 -3.98 6.04
N LEU A 101 -8.61 -5.25 6.36
CA LEU A 101 -9.40 -6.22 7.14
C LEU A 101 -10.52 -6.97 6.41
N ALA A 102 -10.36 -8.30 6.42
CA ALA A 102 -11.31 -9.36 6.02
C ALA A 102 -11.60 -9.49 4.50
N TYR A 103 -10.88 -10.44 3.88
CA TYR A 103 -11.24 -11.20 2.68
C TYR A 103 -12.44 -10.66 1.86
N CYS A 104 -12.17 -9.92 0.79
CA CYS A 104 -13.00 -9.90 -0.44
C CYS A 104 -12.20 -9.28 -1.60
N ARG A 105 -12.53 -9.71 -2.82
CA ARG A 105 -11.91 -9.41 -4.13
C ARG A 105 -11.64 -7.92 -4.38
N ASN A 106 -10.55 -7.61 -5.11
CA ASN A 106 -10.15 -6.29 -5.65
C ASN A 106 -11.33 -5.30 -5.79
N VAL A 107 -11.47 -4.37 -4.83
CA VAL A 107 -12.46 -3.30 -4.88
C VAL A 107 -11.80 -2.01 -5.37
N TYR A 108 -12.33 -1.47 -6.48
CA TYR A 108 -11.99 -0.13 -6.95
C TYR A 108 -12.85 0.90 -6.21
N ASN A 109 -12.26 1.70 -5.32
CA ASN A 109 -12.98 2.76 -4.61
C ASN A 109 -12.54 4.15 -5.10
N LYS A 110 -13.49 4.91 -5.67
CA LYS A 110 -13.39 6.36 -5.85
C LYS A 110 -14.08 7.01 -4.66
N TRP A 111 -13.36 7.71 -3.80
CA TRP A 111 -13.95 8.24 -2.57
C TRP A 111 -14.85 9.46 -2.85
N ASN A 112 -16.16 9.25 -2.76
CA ASN A 112 -17.15 10.28 -2.42
C ASN A 112 -18.01 9.70 -1.29
N ARG A 113 -18.09 10.40 -0.14
CA ARG A 113 -18.77 9.91 1.06
C ARG A 113 -20.24 9.53 0.81
N THR A 114 -20.51 8.23 0.80
CA THR A 114 -21.51 7.45 1.55
C THR A 114 -21.71 6.16 0.78
N ASP A 115 -21.42 4.99 1.38
CA ASP A 115 -22.22 3.78 1.16
C ASP A 115 -21.88 2.71 2.20
N ARG A 116 -22.86 2.48 3.08
CA ARG A 116 -22.96 1.27 3.92
C ARG A 116 -23.45 0.14 3.02
N LEU A 117 -22.67 -0.90 2.74
CA LEU A 117 -23.22 -2.23 2.41
C LEU A 117 -22.18 -3.33 2.67
N CYS A 118 -22.15 -3.84 3.90
CA CYS A 118 -21.78 -5.22 4.19
C CYS A 118 -22.87 -5.77 5.09
N ASN A 119 -23.96 -6.24 4.49
CA ASN A 119 -25.00 -6.96 5.20
C ASN A 119 -24.83 -8.46 4.91
N HIS A 120 -24.79 -9.24 5.98
CA HIS A 120 -24.75 -10.69 5.97
C HIS A 120 -26.04 -11.26 5.35
N ASP A 121 -25.93 -12.47 4.81
CA ASP A 121 -26.96 -13.33 4.23
C ASP A 121 -27.42 -12.98 2.80
N GLN A 122 -26.96 -13.75 1.81
CA GLN A 122 -27.80 -14.79 1.19
C GLN A 122 -26.99 -15.67 0.23
N LEU A 123 -27.30 -16.97 0.34
CA LEU A 123 -26.99 -18.10 -0.53
C LEU A 123 -26.93 -17.74 -2.03
N LEU A 124 -26.09 -18.44 -2.80
CA LEU A 124 -26.55 -19.32 -3.88
C LEU A 124 -25.41 -20.19 -4.44
N ASN A 125 -25.72 -21.48 -4.48
CA ASN A 125 -25.06 -22.57 -5.19
C ASN A 125 -24.56 -22.20 -6.59
N TYR A 126 -23.33 -22.60 -6.92
CA TYR A 126 -22.99 -23.61 -7.93
C TYR A 126 -21.56 -24.11 -7.67
#